data_AF-K2FBP3-F1
#
_entry.id   AF-K2FBP3-F1
#
_cell.length_a   1.000
_cell.length_b   1.000
_cell.length_c   1.000
_cell.angle_alpha   90.00
_cell.angle_beta   90.00
_cell.angle_gamma   90.00
#
_symmetry.space_group_name_H-M   'P 1'
#
loop_
_entity.id
_entity.type
_entity.pdbx_description
1 polymer ?
#
loop_
_entity_poly.entity_id
_entity_poly.type
_entity_poly.pdbx_seq_one_letter_code
_entity_poly.pdbx_strand_id
1 'polypeptide(L)'
;MKIDAYIKKWLESWIISQDQAKIMFSDSREIIESEKKNRVAWMFGTIWASVLWIWLLLFVGGNWEDIPLFLKVLAALWLCVASAYGAYFFEEKWDRPKTSWTLAFLSSIFWWVTVILIAQQYSTWDTSKIHYLILIWMLGVIPAIYAFNSAATAWLFSVLVIWWAFSYVMSFNWDSGLFTILAAWFILYWIWWLHKLIPDYMRIWRVFRIIGLYITMFVFLVFSVFSNYEFSRSLNDGLNKYILVFIIAAILISLSGYFARKSFNRMLLEHVPPVIWLWLSMWALVLGSYINSQSNYYYDQVNVVFLPVMVAMNIYIVVICTLVLWVWYSNRDSKLVNAGYFFWTIYLIIKYCQIWWWMMSASFFFIAWGILFLIFGYFVERKRRETITNFKFIWQDADL
;
A
#
# COMPACT_ATOMS: atom_id res chain seq x y z
N MET A 1 -28.79 13.59 19.90
CA MET A 1 -28.09 13.00 21.07
C MET A 1 -26.93 13.83 21.59
N LYS A 2 -25.89 14.18 20.80
CA LYS A 2 -24.84 15.10 21.29
C LYS A 2 -25.31 16.56 21.40
N ILE A 3 -26.06 17.06 20.41
CA ILE A 3 -26.55 18.46 20.36
C ILE A 3 -27.51 18.75 21.53
N ASP A 4 -28.44 17.84 21.82
CA ASP A 4 -29.39 17.99 22.93
C ASP A 4 -28.70 18.09 24.31
N ALA A 5 -27.58 17.38 24.47
CA ALA A 5 -26.78 17.43 25.69
C ALA A 5 -26.03 18.76 25.86
N TYR A 6 -25.57 19.36 24.76
CA TYR A 6 -24.96 20.70 24.78
C TYR A 6 -25.99 21.78 25.08
N ILE A 7 -27.19 21.72 24.48
CA ILE A 7 -28.27 22.68 24.75
C ILE A 7 -28.69 22.62 26.23
N LYS A 8 -28.83 21.42 26.82
CA LYS A 8 -29.09 21.27 28.27
C LYS A 8 -27.98 21.88 29.12
N LYS A 9 -26.71 21.61 28.78
CA LYS A 9 -25.58 22.18 29.51
C LYS A 9 -25.54 23.71 29.44
N TRP A 10 -25.86 24.29 28.29
CA TRP A 10 -25.93 25.75 28.12
C TRP A 10 -27.11 26.39 28.87
N LEU A 11 -28.24 25.68 28.98
CA LEU A 11 -29.37 26.09 29.81
C LEU A 11 -29.02 26.03 31.31
N GLU A 12 -28.40 24.95 31.76
CA GLU A 12 -27.96 24.75 33.16
C GLU A 12 -26.88 25.75 33.59
N SER A 13 -26.03 26.19 32.65
CA SER A 13 -24.99 27.20 32.87
C SER A 13 -25.49 28.64 32.67
N TRP A 14 -26.80 28.85 32.50
CA TRP A 14 -27.43 30.17 32.32
C TRP A 14 -26.92 30.97 31.11
N ILE A 15 -26.33 30.30 30.11
CA ILE A 15 -25.82 30.94 28.89
C ILE A 15 -26.97 31.26 27.92
N ILE A 16 -28.05 30.48 27.96
CA ILE A 16 -29.24 30.65 27.11
C ILE A 16 -30.52 30.68 27.97
N SER A 17 -31.56 31.37 27.48
CA SER A 17 -32.85 31.42 28.17
C SER A 17 -33.71 30.16 27.93
N GLN A 18 -34.73 29.94 28.77
CA GLN A 18 -35.71 28.85 28.61
C GLN A 18 -36.42 28.91 27.25
N ASP A 19 -36.80 30.11 26.79
CA ASP A 19 -37.47 30.30 25.50
C ASP A 19 -36.53 30.04 24.32
N GLN A 20 -35.26 30.47 24.42
CA GLN A 20 -34.24 30.19 23.41
C GLN A 20 -33.93 28.69 23.31
N ALA A 21 -33.80 28.00 24.46
CA ALA A 21 -33.55 26.57 24.46
C ALA A 21 -34.68 25.78 23.81
N LYS A 22 -35.95 26.21 23.99
CA LYS A 22 -37.11 25.60 23.35
C LYS A 22 -37.03 25.64 21.82
N ILE A 23 -36.62 26.78 21.27
CA ILE A 23 -36.42 26.97 19.82
C ILE A 23 -35.22 26.14 19.33
N MET A 24 -34.11 26.13 20.06
CA MET A 24 -32.94 25.31 19.69
C MET A 24 -33.24 23.80 19.72
N PHE A 25 -34.14 23.34 20.60
CA PHE A 25 -34.61 21.96 20.61
C PHE A 25 -35.56 21.63 19.45
N SER A 26 -36.37 22.58 18.96
CA SER A 26 -37.18 22.35 17.75
C SER A 26 -36.31 22.27 16.50
N ASP A 27 -35.38 23.21 16.34
CA ASP A 27 -34.50 23.29 15.16
C ASP A 27 -33.59 22.06 15.07
N SER A 28 -33.01 21.63 16.19
CA SER A 28 -32.17 20.44 16.23
C SER A 28 -32.93 19.16 15.86
N ARG A 29 -34.21 19.03 16.24
CA ARG A 29 -35.04 17.90 15.81
C ARG A 29 -35.31 17.93 14.32
N GLU A 30 -35.60 19.10 13.75
CA GLU A 30 -35.83 19.28 12.31
C GLU A 30 -34.58 18.94 11.47
N ILE A 31 -33.40 19.37 11.93
CA ILE A 31 -32.11 19.02 11.32
C ILE A 31 -31.86 17.51 11.39
N ILE A 32 -32.11 16.87 12.55
CA ILE A 32 -31.95 15.42 12.69
C ILE A 32 -32.94 14.66 11.80
N GLU A 33 -34.16 15.15 11.66
CA GLU A 33 -35.19 14.51 10.84
C GLU A 33 -34.90 14.64 9.34
N SER A 34 -34.43 15.82 8.89
CA SER A 34 -33.97 16.03 7.52
C SER A 34 -32.71 15.21 7.19
N GLU A 35 -31.74 15.11 8.11
CA GLU A 35 -30.59 14.20 7.95
C GLU A 35 -31.02 12.74 7.87
N LYS A 36 -31.98 12.30 8.69
CA LYS A 36 -32.53 10.94 8.63
C LYS A 36 -33.22 10.69 7.29
N LYS A 37 -34.05 11.62 6.79
CA LYS A 37 -34.70 11.53 5.47
C LYS A 37 -33.67 11.45 4.35
N ASN A 38 -32.64 12.30 4.38
CA ASN A 38 -31.53 12.25 3.44
C ASN A 38 -30.74 10.94 3.52
N ARG A 39 -30.52 10.41 4.72
CA ARG A 39 -29.82 9.13 4.92
C ARG A 39 -30.64 7.96 4.37
N VAL A 40 -31.95 7.94 4.61
CA VAL A 40 -32.86 6.93 4.07
C VAL A 40 -32.89 7.01 2.54
N ALA A 41 -32.99 8.21 1.97
CA ALA A 41 -32.90 8.42 0.52
C ALA A 41 -31.56 7.94 -0.06
N TRP A 42 -30.44 8.23 0.61
CA TRP A 42 -29.12 7.71 0.24
C TRP A 42 -29.04 6.18 0.33
N MET A 43 -29.60 5.57 1.38
CA MET A 43 -29.64 4.11 1.52
C MET A 43 -30.43 3.46 0.37
N PHE A 44 -31.64 3.96 0.09
CA PHE A 44 -32.42 3.48 -1.05
C PHE A 44 -31.69 3.73 -2.38
N GLY A 45 -31.04 4.89 -2.55
CA GLY A 45 -30.23 5.19 -3.73
C GLY A 45 -29.07 4.21 -3.93
N THR A 46 -28.35 3.86 -2.87
CA THR A 46 -27.26 2.87 -2.94
C THR A 46 -27.77 1.46 -3.25
N ILE A 47 -28.92 1.06 -2.70
CA ILE A 47 -29.56 -0.23 -2.99
C ILE A 47 -29.97 -0.27 -4.46
N TRP A 48 -30.68 0.75 -4.95
CA TRP A 48 -31.13 0.81 -6.34
C TRP A 48 -29.96 0.87 -7.34
N ALA A 49 -28.91 1.64 -7.05
CA ALA A 49 -27.71 1.68 -7.88
C ALA A 49 -27.02 0.30 -7.94
N SER A 50 -26.96 -0.41 -6.82
CA SER A 50 -26.38 -1.76 -6.76
C SER A 50 -27.21 -2.77 -7.55
N VAL A 51 -28.55 -2.72 -7.44
CA VAL A 51 -29.46 -3.58 -8.20
C VAL A 51 -29.34 -3.29 -9.70
N LEU A 52 -29.30 -2.01 -10.12
CA LEU A 52 -29.10 -1.64 -11.52
C LEU A 52 -27.76 -2.12 -12.06
N TRP A 53 -26.69 -1.98 -11.26
CA TRP A 53 -25.36 -2.47 -11.64
C TRP A 53 -25.32 -4.00 -11.79
N ILE A 54 -25.92 -4.74 -10.85
CA ILE A 54 -26.05 -6.20 -10.92
C ILE A 54 -26.89 -6.61 -12.14
N TRP A 55 -28.01 -5.93 -12.39
CA TRP A 55 -28.85 -6.21 -13.55
C TRP A 55 -28.09 -5.97 -14.87
N LEU A 56 -27.35 -4.87 -14.98
CA LEU A 56 -26.49 -4.59 -16.14
C LEU A 56 -25.44 -5.69 -16.34
N LEU A 57 -24.77 -6.12 -15.26
CA LEU A 57 -23.81 -7.22 -15.32
C LEU A 57 -24.44 -8.53 -15.75
N LEU A 58 -25.62 -8.87 -15.22
CA LEU A 58 -26.34 -10.10 -15.56
C LEU A 58 -26.93 -10.05 -16.96
N PHE A 59 -27.41 -8.89 -17.43
CA PHE A 59 -27.95 -8.70 -18.76
C PHE A 59 -26.84 -8.82 -19.82
N VAL A 60 -25.72 -8.12 -19.61
CA VAL A 60 -24.56 -8.21 -20.50
C VAL A 60 -23.91 -9.60 -20.40
N GLY A 61 -23.85 -10.18 -19.20
CA GLY A 61 -23.32 -11.52 -18.95
C GLY A 61 -24.18 -12.64 -19.55
N GLY A 62 -25.51 -12.52 -19.48
CA GLY A 62 -26.45 -13.51 -20.01
C GLY A 62 -26.55 -13.52 -21.53
N ASN A 63 -26.27 -12.39 -22.18
CA ASN A 63 -26.15 -12.28 -23.64
C ASN A 63 -24.68 -12.32 -24.09
N TRP A 64 -23.76 -12.66 -23.19
CA TRP A 64 -22.33 -12.52 -23.48
C TRP A 64 -21.91 -13.40 -24.64
N GLU A 65 -22.39 -14.64 -24.71
CA GLU A 65 -22.02 -15.57 -25.80
C GLU A 65 -22.52 -15.09 -27.17
N ASP A 66 -23.69 -14.46 -27.21
CA ASP A 66 -24.33 -14.01 -28.45
C ASP A 66 -23.72 -12.72 -29.02
N ILE A 67 -23.07 -11.90 -28.19
CA ILE A 67 -22.46 -10.65 -28.65
C ILE A 67 -21.16 -10.97 -29.41
N PRO A 68 -21.04 -10.59 -30.70
CA PRO A 68 -19.80 -10.73 -31.45
C PRO A 68 -18.63 -10.07 -30.72
N LEU A 69 -17.50 -10.77 -30.62
CA LEU A 69 -16.34 -10.26 -29.88
C LEU A 69 -15.87 -8.89 -30.38
N PHE A 70 -15.90 -8.64 -31.69
CA PHE A 70 -15.55 -7.34 -32.25
C PHE A 70 -16.36 -6.20 -31.63
N LEU A 71 -17.66 -6.41 -31.40
CA LEU A 71 -18.53 -5.43 -30.73
C LEU A 71 -18.18 -5.28 -29.25
N LYS A 72 -17.80 -6.36 -28.55
CA LYS A 72 -17.34 -6.27 -27.15
C LYS A 72 -16.06 -5.43 -27.03
N VAL A 73 -15.06 -5.70 -27.87
CA VAL A 73 -13.79 -4.98 -27.90
C VAL A 73 -14.01 -3.51 -28.28
N LEU A 74 -14.82 -3.26 -29.31
CA LEU A 74 -15.13 -1.90 -29.76
C LEU A 74 -15.91 -1.13 -28.70
N ALA A 75 -16.86 -1.74 -28.01
CA ALA A 75 -17.58 -1.13 -26.91
C ALA A 75 -16.65 -0.80 -25.73
N ALA A 76 -15.77 -1.73 -25.35
CA ALA A 76 -14.79 -1.50 -24.28
C ALA A 76 -13.80 -0.37 -24.63
N LEU A 77 -13.30 -0.33 -25.86
CA LEU A 77 -12.47 0.76 -26.37
C LEU A 77 -13.23 2.08 -26.39
N TRP A 78 -14.47 2.07 -26.84
CA TRP A 78 -15.30 3.28 -26.89
C TRP A 78 -15.56 3.81 -25.48
N LEU A 79 -15.87 2.95 -24.51
CA LEU A 79 -16.02 3.34 -23.10
C LEU A 79 -14.71 3.85 -22.50
N CYS A 80 -13.56 3.27 -22.87
CA CYS A 80 -12.25 3.76 -22.48
C CYS A 80 -12.03 5.19 -22.99
N VAL A 81 -12.18 5.40 -24.30
CA VAL A 81 -11.99 6.72 -24.93
C VAL A 81 -13.00 7.74 -24.42
N ALA A 82 -14.27 7.37 -24.29
CA ALA A 82 -15.32 8.24 -23.76
C ALA A 82 -15.03 8.65 -22.30
N SER A 83 -14.52 7.73 -21.48
CA SER A 83 -14.11 8.04 -20.10
C SER A 83 -12.90 8.97 -20.06
N ALA A 84 -11.88 8.75 -20.89
CA ALA A 84 -10.71 9.63 -20.99
C ALA A 84 -11.07 11.04 -21.51
N TYR A 85 -11.91 11.11 -22.55
CA TYR A 85 -12.40 12.37 -23.09
C TYR A 85 -13.30 13.10 -22.09
N GLY A 86 -14.15 12.35 -21.37
CA GLY A 86 -14.93 12.88 -20.26
C GLY A 86 -14.03 13.46 -19.18
N ALA A 87 -12.96 12.77 -18.79
CA ALA A 87 -12.00 13.27 -17.81
C ALA A 87 -11.43 14.63 -18.23
N TYR A 88 -10.94 14.73 -19.47
CA TYR A 88 -10.47 15.99 -20.05
C TYR A 88 -11.53 17.10 -20.03
N PHE A 89 -12.76 16.80 -20.44
CA PHE A 89 -13.84 17.79 -20.49
C PHE A 89 -14.23 18.29 -19.10
N PHE A 90 -14.31 17.39 -18.11
CA PHE A 90 -14.64 17.75 -16.72
C PHE A 90 -13.52 18.53 -16.02
N GLU A 91 -12.27 18.34 -16.43
CA GLU A 91 -11.12 19.10 -15.93
C GLU A 91 -11.06 20.49 -16.56
N GLU A 92 -11.07 20.57 -17.89
CA GLU A 92 -10.80 21.83 -18.61
C GLU A 92 -12.02 22.76 -18.67
N LYS A 93 -13.23 22.21 -18.89
CA LYS A 93 -14.42 23.04 -19.16
C LYS A 93 -15.33 23.24 -17.98
N TRP A 94 -15.31 22.33 -17.01
CA TRP A 94 -16.23 22.35 -15.88
C TRP A 94 -15.55 22.52 -14.52
N ASP A 95 -14.22 22.59 -14.47
CA ASP A 95 -13.42 22.76 -13.25
C ASP A 95 -13.86 21.79 -12.13
N ARG A 96 -14.13 20.54 -12.51
CA ARG A 96 -14.50 19.45 -11.59
C ARG A 96 -13.40 18.38 -11.56
N PRO A 97 -12.24 18.67 -10.94
CA PRO A 97 -11.08 17.80 -11.00
C PRO A 97 -11.33 16.43 -10.35
N LYS A 98 -12.16 16.35 -9.29
CA LYS A 98 -12.52 15.07 -8.66
C LYS A 98 -13.30 14.13 -9.60
N THR A 99 -14.15 14.69 -10.45
CA THR A 99 -14.90 13.92 -11.46
C THR A 99 -13.96 13.50 -12.58
N SER A 100 -13.05 14.38 -13.03
CA SER A 100 -11.98 14.04 -13.98
C SER A 100 -11.17 12.83 -13.50
N TRP A 101 -10.68 12.85 -12.26
CA TRP A 101 -9.85 11.76 -11.73
C TRP A 101 -10.58 10.41 -11.67
N THR A 102 -11.87 10.43 -11.35
CA THR A 102 -12.72 9.24 -11.35
C THR A 102 -12.88 8.69 -12.77
N LEU A 103 -13.07 9.56 -13.76
CA LEU A 103 -13.19 9.17 -15.17
C LEU A 103 -11.85 8.68 -15.76
N ALA A 104 -10.72 9.28 -15.38
CA ALA A 104 -9.39 8.80 -15.74
C ALA A 104 -9.10 7.40 -15.15
N PHE A 105 -9.52 7.17 -13.90
CA PHE A 105 -9.45 5.86 -13.27
C PHE A 105 -10.35 4.84 -13.98
N LEU A 106 -11.57 5.23 -14.33
CA LEU A 106 -12.49 4.37 -15.06
C LEU A 106 -11.97 4.01 -16.46
N SER A 107 -11.38 4.97 -17.18
CA SER A 107 -10.69 4.72 -18.45
C SER A 107 -9.59 3.66 -18.29
N SER A 108 -8.82 3.73 -17.21
CA SER A 108 -7.77 2.75 -16.91
C SER A 108 -8.32 1.33 -16.68
N ILE A 109 -9.55 1.21 -16.16
CA ILE A 109 -10.24 -0.08 -16.01
C ILE A 109 -10.76 -0.58 -17.36
N PHE A 110 -11.36 0.28 -18.18
CA PHE A 110 -11.84 -0.13 -19.51
C PHE A 110 -10.72 -0.54 -20.45
N TRP A 111 -9.53 0.07 -20.30
CA TRP A 111 -8.33 -0.41 -20.98
C TRP A 111 -8.03 -1.88 -20.63
N TRP A 112 -8.11 -2.25 -19.35
CA TRP A 112 -7.93 -3.64 -18.92
C TRP A 112 -8.97 -4.59 -19.50
N VAL A 113 -10.25 -4.20 -19.48
CA VAL A 113 -11.33 -4.98 -20.09
C VAL A 113 -11.02 -5.25 -21.56
N THR A 114 -10.52 -4.24 -22.28
CA THR A 114 -10.11 -4.38 -23.68
C THR A 114 -8.97 -5.39 -23.84
N VAL A 115 -7.92 -5.29 -23.01
CA VAL A 115 -6.77 -6.21 -23.04
C VAL A 115 -7.21 -7.66 -22.78
N ILE A 116 -8.08 -7.90 -21.79
CA ILE A 116 -8.62 -9.24 -21.50
C ILE A 116 -9.39 -9.78 -22.70
N LEU A 117 -10.30 -9.00 -23.27
CA LEU A 117 -11.14 -9.43 -24.38
C LEU A 117 -10.30 -9.84 -25.60
N ILE A 118 -9.23 -9.09 -25.88
CA ILE A 118 -8.27 -9.44 -26.94
C ILE A 118 -7.51 -10.72 -26.57
N ALA A 119 -7.03 -10.84 -25.33
CA ALA A 119 -6.27 -12.01 -24.88
C ALA A 119 -7.08 -13.32 -24.95
N GLN A 120 -8.38 -13.25 -24.64
CA GLN A 120 -9.33 -14.36 -24.76
C GLN A 120 -9.45 -14.87 -26.19
N GLN A 121 -9.46 -13.97 -27.19
CA GLN A 121 -9.58 -14.34 -28.61
C GLN A 121 -8.43 -15.19 -29.12
N TYR A 122 -7.21 -14.84 -28.70
CA TYR A 122 -6.01 -15.52 -29.16
C TYR A 122 -5.66 -16.76 -28.30
N SER A 123 -6.56 -17.18 -27.41
CA SER A 123 -6.31 -18.25 -26.43
C SER A 123 -5.02 -18.02 -25.63
N THR A 124 -4.60 -16.76 -25.49
CA THR A 124 -3.42 -16.36 -24.71
C THR A 124 -3.73 -16.12 -23.25
N TRP A 125 -5.00 -16.29 -22.87
CA TRP A 125 -5.48 -16.33 -21.49
C TRP A 125 -5.01 -17.62 -20.80
N ASP A 126 -3.73 -17.66 -20.50
CA ASP A 126 -3.10 -18.69 -19.68
C ASP A 126 -2.51 -18.02 -18.44
N THR A 127 -2.71 -18.64 -17.28
CA THR A 127 -2.14 -18.23 -15.99
C THR A 127 -0.63 -18.06 -16.07
N SER A 128 0.05 -18.80 -16.95
CA SER A 128 1.50 -18.67 -17.19
C SER A 128 1.90 -17.32 -17.83
N LYS A 129 1.00 -16.63 -18.54
CA LYS A 129 1.27 -15.40 -19.31
C LYS A 129 0.62 -14.15 -18.71
N ILE A 130 -0.05 -14.26 -17.57
CA ILE A 130 -0.82 -13.18 -16.97
C ILE A 130 0.05 -11.94 -16.65
N HIS A 131 1.33 -12.13 -16.34
CA HIS A 131 2.26 -11.04 -16.10
C HIS A 131 2.49 -10.17 -17.37
N TYR A 132 2.44 -10.73 -18.58
CA TYR A 132 2.50 -9.92 -19.80
C TYR A 132 1.24 -9.07 -20.00
N LEU A 133 0.07 -9.63 -19.68
CA LEU A 133 -1.20 -8.90 -19.75
C LEU A 133 -1.23 -7.72 -18.76
N ILE A 134 -0.71 -7.92 -17.55
CA ILE A 134 -0.59 -6.85 -16.55
C ILE A 134 0.36 -5.76 -17.04
N LEU A 135 1.46 -6.07 -17.73
CA LEU A 135 2.34 -5.05 -18.33
C LEU A 135 1.61 -4.20 -19.37
N ILE A 136 0.83 -4.84 -20.25
CA ILE A 136 0.03 -4.11 -21.24
C ILE A 136 -1.02 -3.24 -20.56
N TRP A 137 -1.63 -3.71 -19.46
CA TRP A 137 -2.50 -2.86 -18.63
C TRP A 137 -1.74 -1.64 -18.12
N MET A 138 -0.61 -1.85 -17.44
CA MET A 138 0.22 -0.79 -16.89
C MET A 138 0.59 0.28 -17.93
N LEU A 139 0.94 -0.14 -19.16
CA LEU A 139 1.26 0.78 -20.26
C LEU A 139 0.09 1.72 -20.60
N GLY A 140 -1.16 1.24 -20.56
CA GLY A 140 -2.33 2.08 -20.79
C GLY A 140 -2.71 2.97 -19.61
N VAL A 141 -2.29 2.65 -18.38
CA VAL A 141 -2.54 3.49 -17.19
C VAL A 141 -1.58 4.69 -17.13
N ILE A 142 -0.35 4.53 -17.64
CA ILE A 142 0.68 5.58 -17.61
C ILE A 142 0.17 6.92 -18.17
N PRO A 143 -0.38 7.00 -19.41
CA PRO A 143 -0.89 8.26 -19.95
C PRO A 143 -1.95 8.91 -19.05
N ALA A 144 -2.85 8.11 -18.47
CA ALA A 144 -3.92 8.62 -17.61
C ALA A 144 -3.39 9.23 -16.30
N ILE A 145 -2.30 8.68 -15.74
CA ILE A 145 -1.66 9.25 -14.54
C ILE A 145 -1.11 10.64 -14.83
N TYR A 146 -0.33 10.78 -15.90
CA TYR A 146 0.38 12.02 -16.19
C TYR A 146 -0.51 13.10 -16.82
N ALA A 147 -1.53 12.70 -17.60
CA ALA A 147 -2.46 13.65 -18.19
C ALA A 147 -3.39 14.31 -17.16
N PHE A 148 -3.85 13.54 -16.15
CA PHE A 148 -4.90 14.00 -15.21
C PHE A 148 -4.41 14.16 -13.76
N ASN A 149 -3.11 13.91 -13.50
CA ASN A 149 -2.50 13.98 -12.17
C ASN A 149 -3.31 13.23 -11.07
N SER A 150 -3.95 12.12 -11.45
CA SER A 150 -4.90 11.43 -10.59
C SER A 150 -4.19 10.49 -9.62
N ALA A 151 -4.35 10.77 -8.33
CA ALA A 151 -3.82 9.92 -7.27
C ALA A 151 -4.44 8.51 -7.30
N ALA A 152 -5.72 8.39 -7.67
CA ALA A 152 -6.41 7.10 -7.76
C ALA A 152 -5.82 6.21 -8.87
N THR A 153 -5.51 6.78 -10.03
CA THR A 153 -4.82 6.05 -11.12
C THR A 153 -3.40 5.68 -10.73
N ALA A 154 -2.69 6.52 -9.97
CA ALA A 154 -1.36 6.19 -9.46
C ALA A 154 -1.41 5.03 -8.44
N TRP A 155 -2.45 4.98 -7.60
CA TRP A 155 -2.70 3.86 -6.70
C TRP A 155 -2.92 2.57 -7.49
N LEU A 156 -3.76 2.62 -8.53
CA LEU A 156 -3.99 1.48 -9.42
C LEU A 156 -2.67 0.98 -10.00
N PHE A 157 -1.88 1.85 -10.64
CA PHE A 157 -0.61 1.45 -11.24
C PHE A 157 0.35 0.82 -10.23
N SER A 158 0.40 1.35 -9.01
CA SER A 158 1.25 0.79 -7.97
C SER A 158 0.79 -0.61 -7.53
N VAL A 159 -0.52 -0.84 -7.43
CA VAL A 159 -1.08 -2.19 -7.19
C VAL A 159 -0.77 -3.11 -8.37
N LEU A 160 -0.85 -2.62 -9.61
CA LEU A 160 -0.49 -3.39 -10.80
C LEU A 160 0.98 -3.77 -10.83
N VAL A 161 1.90 -2.91 -10.38
CA VAL A 161 3.33 -3.26 -10.27
C VAL A 161 3.53 -4.41 -9.27
N ILE A 162 2.85 -4.37 -8.13
CA ILE A 162 2.92 -5.44 -7.12
C ILE A 162 2.34 -6.73 -7.68
N TRP A 163 1.18 -6.66 -8.31
CA TRP A 163 0.52 -7.82 -8.89
C TRP A 163 1.36 -8.40 -10.03
N TRP A 164 1.90 -7.56 -10.90
CA TRP A 164 2.84 -7.97 -11.95
C TRP A 164 4.02 -8.73 -11.37
N ALA A 165 4.68 -8.17 -10.36
CA ALA A 165 5.82 -8.79 -9.73
C ALA A 165 5.45 -10.15 -9.14
N PHE A 166 4.33 -10.23 -8.40
CA PHE A 166 3.84 -11.49 -7.81
C PHE A 166 3.50 -12.53 -8.89
N SER A 167 2.77 -12.13 -9.94
CA SER A 167 2.44 -13.01 -11.06
C SER A 167 3.69 -13.51 -11.78
N TYR A 168 4.69 -12.65 -11.98
CA TYR A 168 5.96 -13.04 -12.57
C TYR A 168 6.69 -14.09 -11.71
N VAL A 169 6.75 -13.88 -10.38
CA VAL A 169 7.31 -14.86 -9.43
C VAL A 169 6.62 -16.22 -9.56
N MET A 170 5.29 -16.21 -9.56
CA MET A 170 4.49 -17.44 -9.61
C MET A 170 4.66 -18.19 -10.94
N SER A 171 4.95 -17.48 -12.04
CA SER A 171 5.12 -18.08 -13.37
C SER A 171 6.54 -18.60 -13.66
N PHE A 172 7.60 -18.01 -13.09
CA PHE A 172 9.01 -18.24 -13.54
C PHE A 172 9.97 -18.83 -12.48
N ASN A 173 9.45 -19.54 -11.48
CA ASN A 173 10.14 -20.11 -10.32
C ASN A 173 10.28 -19.15 -9.12
N TRP A 174 9.81 -19.67 -7.98
CA TRP A 174 9.85 -19.04 -6.66
C TRP A 174 11.26 -18.63 -6.24
N ASP A 175 12.27 -19.36 -6.69
CA ASP A 175 13.67 -19.19 -6.28
C ASP A 175 14.18 -17.77 -6.57
N SER A 176 13.82 -17.11 -7.67
CA SER A 176 14.28 -15.72 -7.96
C SER A 176 13.22 -14.64 -7.68
N GLY A 177 12.07 -15.03 -7.15
CA GLY A 177 10.88 -14.20 -7.09
C GLY A 177 11.01 -12.96 -6.21
N LEU A 178 11.63 -13.12 -5.05
CA LEU A 178 11.80 -12.03 -4.08
C LEU A 178 12.63 -10.89 -4.70
N PHE A 179 13.71 -11.20 -5.40
CA PHE A 179 14.55 -10.22 -6.10
C PHE A 179 13.79 -9.48 -7.21
N THR A 180 12.78 -10.11 -7.84
CA THR A 180 11.91 -9.43 -8.81
C THR A 180 10.97 -8.44 -8.13
N ILE A 181 10.36 -8.82 -7.01
CA ILE A 181 9.51 -7.91 -6.20
C ILE A 181 10.33 -6.70 -5.73
N LEU A 182 11.62 -6.91 -5.45
CA LEU A 182 12.56 -5.87 -5.05
C LEU A 182 12.99 -4.96 -6.20
N ALA A 183 13.24 -5.52 -7.37
CA ALA A 183 13.47 -4.74 -8.58
C ALA A 183 12.26 -3.84 -8.89
N ALA A 184 11.04 -4.40 -8.84
CA ALA A 184 9.79 -3.66 -9.02
C ALA A 184 9.64 -2.53 -7.98
N TRP A 185 10.06 -2.80 -6.75
CA TRP A 185 10.10 -1.80 -5.69
C TRP A 185 11.08 -0.65 -5.98
N PHE A 186 12.31 -0.94 -6.41
CA PHE A 186 13.27 0.11 -6.76
C PHE A 186 12.76 1.00 -7.89
N ILE A 187 12.05 0.42 -8.86
CA ILE A 187 11.42 1.18 -9.94
C ILE A 187 10.38 2.15 -9.37
N LEU A 188 9.48 1.69 -8.48
CA LEU A 188 8.49 2.55 -7.83
C LEU A 188 9.14 3.64 -6.98
N TYR A 189 10.21 3.31 -6.27
CA TYR A 189 11.00 4.26 -5.50
C TYR A 189 11.65 5.33 -6.39
N TRP A 190 12.12 4.93 -7.57
CA TRP A 190 12.70 5.84 -8.56
C TRP A 190 11.68 6.80 -9.15
N ILE A 191 10.56 6.24 -9.56
CA ILE A 191 9.41 7.00 -10.04
C ILE A 191 9.00 8.01 -8.95
N TRP A 192 8.88 7.58 -7.69
CA TRP A 192 8.61 8.46 -6.56
C TRP A 192 9.58 9.66 -6.52
N TRP A 193 10.89 9.42 -6.57
CA TRP A 193 11.86 10.49 -6.48
C TRP A 193 11.82 11.46 -7.66
N LEU A 194 11.67 10.96 -8.89
CA LEU A 194 11.55 11.81 -10.09
C LEU A 194 10.35 12.77 -10.00
N HIS A 195 9.20 12.28 -9.49
CA HIS A 195 8.00 13.11 -9.31
C HIS A 195 8.16 14.17 -8.21
N LYS A 196 9.14 14.02 -7.31
CA LYS A 196 9.45 15.06 -6.32
C LYS A 196 10.09 16.29 -6.97
N LEU A 197 10.80 16.10 -8.08
CA LEU A 197 11.50 17.18 -8.79
C LEU A 197 10.53 18.07 -9.57
N ILE A 198 9.32 17.58 -9.86
CA ILE A 198 8.31 18.27 -10.67
C ILE A 198 7.15 18.67 -9.77
N PRO A 199 6.96 19.97 -9.46
CA PRO A 199 5.94 20.45 -8.52
C PRO A 199 4.51 20.01 -8.88
N ASP A 200 4.21 19.94 -10.17
CA ASP A 200 2.88 19.64 -10.68
C ASP A 200 2.40 18.24 -10.28
N TYR A 201 3.31 17.30 -10.01
CA TYR A 201 2.98 15.91 -9.70
C TYR A 201 3.07 15.53 -8.22
N MET A 202 2.96 16.53 -7.33
CA MET A 202 3.07 16.32 -5.88
C MET A 202 2.01 15.35 -5.31
N ARG A 203 0.85 15.20 -5.97
CA ARG A 203 -0.19 14.23 -5.57
C ARG A 203 0.22 12.79 -5.86
N ILE A 204 0.72 12.54 -7.06
CA ILE A 204 1.24 11.24 -7.50
C ILE A 204 2.44 10.83 -6.64
N TRP A 205 3.33 11.79 -6.35
CA TRP A 205 4.48 11.60 -5.47
C TRP A 205 4.11 10.97 -4.12
N ARG A 206 3.04 11.43 -3.46
CA ARG A 206 2.63 10.88 -2.15
C ARG A 206 2.25 9.40 -2.24
N VAL A 207 1.62 8.99 -3.34
CA VAL A 207 1.14 7.63 -3.55
C VAL A 207 2.31 6.66 -3.67
N PHE A 208 3.23 6.94 -4.60
CA PHE A 208 4.41 6.10 -4.81
C PHE A 208 5.31 6.05 -3.58
N ARG A 209 5.40 7.14 -2.80
CA ARG A 209 6.13 7.14 -1.52
C ARG A 209 5.60 6.12 -0.54
N ILE A 210 4.29 6.16 -0.29
CA ILE A 210 3.65 5.31 0.72
C ILE A 210 3.79 3.85 0.29
N ILE A 211 3.44 3.54 -0.96
CA ILE A 211 3.45 2.16 -1.45
C ILE A 211 4.86 1.61 -1.52
N GLY A 212 5.82 2.42 -1.97
CA GLY A 212 7.24 2.10 -1.90
C GLY A 212 7.63 1.67 -0.49
N LEU A 213 7.36 2.48 0.53
CA LEU A 213 7.70 2.14 1.92
C LEU A 213 7.03 0.84 2.40
N TYR A 214 5.75 0.63 2.10
CA TYR A 214 5.03 -0.60 2.48
C TYR A 214 5.65 -1.84 1.83
N ILE A 215 6.01 -1.77 0.55
CA ILE A 215 6.66 -2.89 -0.16
C ILE A 215 8.04 -3.14 0.45
N THR A 216 8.83 -2.10 0.76
CA THR A 216 10.12 -2.27 1.43
C THR A 216 9.95 -3.06 2.72
N MET A 217 9.06 -2.59 3.60
CA MET A 217 8.80 -3.23 4.89
C MET A 217 8.30 -4.66 4.73
N PHE A 218 7.43 -4.91 3.75
CA PHE A 218 6.94 -6.24 3.44
C PHE A 218 8.06 -7.17 2.98
N VAL A 219 8.92 -6.74 2.06
CA VAL A 219 9.99 -7.61 1.58
C VAL A 219 11.00 -7.90 2.68
N PHE A 220 11.36 -6.90 3.50
CA PHE A 220 12.18 -7.11 4.69
C PHE A 220 11.58 -8.10 5.66
N LEU A 221 10.27 -7.97 5.91
CA LEU A 221 9.53 -8.89 6.75
C LEU A 221 9.68 -10.30 6.20
N VAL A 222 9.42 -10.50 4.91
CA VAL A 222 9.54 -11.80 4.24
C VAL A 222 10.96 -12.37 4.40
N PHE A 223 12.01 -11.61 4.07
CA PHE A 223 13.40 -12.08 4.23
C PHE A 223 13.79 -12.39 5.67
N SER A 224 13.16 -11.75 6.67
CA SER A 224 13.41 -12.07 8.08
C SER A 224 12.91 -13.46 8.48
N VAL A 225 11.97 -14.04 7.72
CA VAL A 225 11.33 -15.34 8.01
C VAL A 225 11.99 -16.50 7.26
N PHE A 226 12.46 -16.26 6.04
CA PHE A 226 12.96 -17.31 5.14
C PHE A 226 14.11 -18.11 5.76
N SER A 227 14.09 -19.43 5.54
CA SER A 227 15.12 -20.34 6.06
C SER A 227 16.43 -20.20 5.28
N ASN A 228 17.57 -20.50 5.93
CA ASN A 228 18.92 -20.39 5.34
C ASN A 228 19.05 -21.12 3.99
N TYR A 229 18.33 -22.22 3.81
CA TYR A 229 18.38 -23.04 2.60
C TYR A 229 17.68 -22.39 1.40
N GLU A 230 16.45 -21.90 1.59
CA GLU A 230 15.68 -21.23 0.54
C GLU A 230 16.33 -19.90 0.11
N PHE A 231 16.94 -19.20 1.06
CA PHE A 231 17.69 -17.97 0.80
C PHE A 231 18.97 -18.23 -0.02
N SER A 232 19.73 -19.28 0.31
CA SER A 232 20.93 -19.69 -0.44
C SER A 232 20.61 -20.07 -1.89
N ARG A 233 19.55 -20.87 -2.09
CA ARG A 233 19.07 -21.26 -3.42
C ARG A 233 18.58 -20.06 -4.23
N SER A 234 17.88 -19.12 -3.59
CA SER A 234 17.37 -17.90 -4.20
C SER A 234 18.48 -16.98 -4.73
N LEU A 235 19.58 -16.88 -3.98
CA LEU A 235 20.76 -16.13 -4.37
C LEU A 235 21.42 -16.74 -5.61
N ASN A 236 21.58 -18.07 -5.66
CA ASN A 236 22.29 -18.75 -6.75
C ASN A 236 21.63 -18.56 -8.13
N ASP A 237 20.31 -18.70 -8.23
CA ASP A 237 19.59 -18.56 -9.51
C ASP A 237 19.26 -17.11 -9.88
N GLY A 238 19.17 -16.21 -8.88
CA GLY A 238 18.88 -14.79 -9.08
C GLY A 238 20.11 -13.93 -9.41
N LEU A 239 21.29 -14.28 -8.89
CA LEU A 239 22.51 -13.46 -8.88
C LEU A 239 22.86 -12.82 -10.24
N ASN A 240 22.96 -13.62 -11.30
CA ASN A 240 23.39 -13.11 -12.61
C ASN A 240 22.31 -12.29 -13.33
N LYS A 241 21.02 -12.51 -13.01
CA LYS A 241 19.90 -11.87 -13.71
C LYS A 241 19.60 -10.47 -13.19
N TYR A 242 19.84 -10.20 -11.90
CA TYR A 242 19.41 -8.96 -11.26
C TYR A 242 20.56 -8.02 -10.84
N ILE A 243 21.84 -8.44 -10.92
CA ILE A 243 22.97 -7.61 -10.45
C ILE A 243 23.00 -6.23 -11.09
N LEU A 244 22.67 -6.14 -12.38
CA LEU A 244 22.62 -4.89 -13.14
C LEU A 244 21.49 -3.98 -12.62
N VAL A 245 20.33 -4.55 -12.27
CA VAL A 245 19.21 -3.80 -11.67
C VAL A 245 19.59 -3.23 -10.31
N PHE A 246 20.30 -4.00 -9.48
CA PHE A 246 20.78 -3.53 -8.18
C PHE A 246 21.84 -2.43 -8.30
N ILE A 247 22.76 -2.55 -9.26
CA ILE A 247 23.75 -1.50 -9.55
C ILE A 247 23.07 -0.21 -10.02
N ILE A 248 22.12 -0.32 -10.96
CA ILE A 248 21.32 0.82 -11.41
C ILE A 248 20.59 1.45 -10.23
N ALA A 249 19.89 0.64 -9.42
CA ALA A 249 19.17 1.13 -8.24
C ALA A 249 20.10 1.87 -7.25
N ALA A 250 21.32 1.38 -7.02
CA ALA A 250 22.30 2.01 -6.15
C ALA A 250 22.82 3.34 -6.70
N ILE A 251 23.17 3.40 -7.99
CA ILE A 251 23.60 4.63 -8.67
C ILE A 251 22.49 5.67 -8.57
N LEU A 252 21.28 5.25 -8.92
CA LEU A 252 20.16 6.13 -8.96
C LEU A 252 19.85 6.63 -7.52
N ILE A 253 19.72 5.76 -6.50
CA ILE A 253 19.50 6.18 -5.11
C ILE A 253 20.59 7.15 -4.62
N SER A 254 21.85 6.96 -5.01
CA SER A 254 22.94 7.87 -4.70
C SER A 254 22.76 9.25 -5.35
N LEU A 255 22.34 9.29 -6.63
CA LEU A 255 21.95 10.53 -7.31
C LEU A 255 20.79 11.22 -6.58
N SER A 256 19.79 10.45 -6.14
CA SER A 256 18.65 11.01 -5.40
C SER A 256 19.06 11.71 -4.12
N GLY A 257 20.00 11.12 -3.36
CA GLY A 257 20.57 11.70 -2.16
C GLY A 257 21.45 12.94 -2.42
N TYR A 258 22.13 12.99 -3.56
CA TYR A 258 22.95 14.14 -3.95
C TYR A 258 22.11 15.40 -4.22
N PHE A 259 21.07 15.29 -5.04
CA PHE A 259 20.16 16.39 -5.37
C PHE A 259 19.25 16.79 -4.20
N ALA A 260 19.03 15.88 -3.24
CA ALA A 260 18.28 16.09 -2.01
C ALA A 260 18.95 17.00 -0.96
N ARG A 261 20.19 17.43 -1.19
CA ARG A 261 21.06 18.12 -0.20
C ARG A 261 20.42 19.31 0.53
N LYS A 262 19.39 19.94 -0.03
CA LYS A 262 18.72 21.11 0.54
C LYS A 262 17.82 20.81 1.77
N SER A 263 17.46 19.54 2.04
CA SER A 263 16.59 19.16 3.18
C SER A 263 17.10 17.93 3.95
N PHE A 264 18.35 17.98 4.42
CA PHE A 264 19.15 16.84 4.88
C PHE A 264 18.49 15.94 5.95
N ASN A 265 17.92 16.49 7.04
CA ASN A 265 17.50 15.66 8.19
C ASN A 265 16.21 14.84 7.98
N ARG A 266 15.19 15.40 7.31
CA ARG A 266 13.94 14.65 7.04
C ARG A 266 14.10 13.63 5.92
N MET A 267 15.03 13.90 5.00
CA MET A 267 15.23 13.10 3.80
C MET A 267 16.14 11.89 4.05
N LEU A 268 17.11 12.01 4.97
CA LEU A 268 17.97 10.89 5.36
C LEU A 268 17.14 9.65 5.76
N LEU A 269 16.07 9.84 6.52
CA LEU A 269 15.20 8.75 6.99
C LEU A 269 14.36 8.10 5.89
N GLU A 270 14.13 8.78 4.76
CA GLU A 270 13.43 8.23 3.59
C GLU A 270 14.40 7.48 2.63
N HIS A 271 15.71 7.81 2.66
CA HIS A 271 16.74 7.20 1.80
C HIS A 271 17.59 6.13 2.51
N VAL A 272 17.79 6.24 3.82
CA VAL A 272 18.54 5.29 4.64
C VAL A 272 17.98 3.87 4.53
N PRO A 273 16.67 3.63 4.65
CA PRO A 273 16.16 2.28 4.52
C PRO A 273 16.50 1.59 3.17
N PRO A 274 16.24 2.24 2.02
CA PRO A 274 16.68 1.74 0.72
C PRO A 274 18.18 1.49 0.58
N VAL A 275 19.00 2.40 1.09
CA VAL A 275 20.46 2.29 0.99
C VAL A 275 20.97 1.12 1.83
N ILE A 276 20.52 1.00 3.07
CA ILE A 276 20.93 -0.12 3.93
C ILE A 276 20.44 -1.44 3.32
N TRP A 277 19.26 -1.46 2.70
CA TRP A 277 18.78 -2.66 2.04
C TRP A 277 19.59 -3.04 0.80
N LEU A 278 19.96 -2.07 -0.03
CA LEU A 278 20.91 -2.28 -1.13
C LEU A 278 22.22 -2.86 -0.62
N TRP A 279 22.74 -2.35 0.49
CA TRP A 279 23.95 -2.90 1.11
C TRP A 279 23.77 -4.32 1.62
N LEU A 280 22.69 -4.62 2.34
CA LEU A 280 22.40 -5.97 2.85
C LEU A 280 22.16 -6.97 1.71
N SER A 281 21.48 -6.56 0.64
CA SER A 281 21.28 -7.40 -0.55
C SER A 281 22.60 -7.59 -1.28
N MET A 282 23.40 -6.56 -1.54
CA MET A 282 24.75 -6.70 -2.12
C MET A 282 25.68 -7.57 -1.26
N TRP A 283 25.62 -7.45 0.06
CA TRP A 283 26.41 -8.29 0.97
C TRP A 283 25.97 -9.75 0.89
N ALA A 284 24.67 -10.01 0.89
CA ALA A 284 24.12 -11.36 0.66
C ALA A 284 24.51 -11.91 -0.73
N LEU A 285 24.53 -11.07 -1.76
CA LEU A 285 24.93 -11.40 -3.13
C LEU A 285 26.40 -11.81 -3.21
N VAL A 286 27.32 -11.04 -2.61
CA VAL A 286 28.75 -11.35 -2.57
C VAL A 286 28.99 -12.67 -1.84
N LEU A 287 28.35 -12.88 -0.68
CA LEU A 287 28.50 -14.10 0.10
C LEU A 287 27.92 -15.33 -0.62
N GLY A 288 26.76 -15.21 -1.25
CA GLY A 288 26.17 -16.28 -2.06
C GLY A 288 27.07 -16.71 -3.22
N SER A 289 27.68 -15.73 -3.92
CA SER A 289 28.60 -16.02 -5.04
C SER A 289 29.88 -16.74 -4.61
N TYR A 290 30.39 -16.43 -3.41
CA TYR A 290 31.58 -17.06 -2.85
C TYR A 290 31.34 -18.55 -2.54
N ILE A 291 30.18 -18.86 -1.96
CA ILE A 291 29.77 -20.24 -1.63
C ILE A 291 29.60 -21.09 -2.88
N ASN A 292 29.11 -20.51 -3.98
CA ASN A 292 28.95 -21.19 -5.27
C ASN A 292 30.26 -21.69 -5.90
N SER A 293 31.40 -21.11 -5.51
CA SER A 293 32.73 -21.53 -5.98
C SER A 293 33.27 -22.79 -5.28
N GLN A 294 32.67 -23.17 -4.15
CA GLN A 294 33.01 -24.40 -3.41
C GLN A 294 31.86 -25.40 -3.49
N SER A 295 32.05 -26.42 -4.32
CA SER A 295 31.09 -27.49 -4.62
C SER A 295 30.27 -28.06 -3.44
N ASN A 296 28.95 -28.15 -3.62
CA ASN A 296 27.95 -29.19 -3.26
C ASN A 296 28.07 -30.11 -2.02
N TYR A 297 29.06 -29.99 -1.12
CA TYR A 297 29.31 -31.04 -0.12
C TYR A 297 29.37 -30.63 1.35
N TYR A 298 29.08 -29.38 1.72
CA TYR A 298 29.04 -29.00 3.13
C TYR A 298 27.84 -28.12 3.49
N TYR A 299 26.76 -28.77 3.92
CA TYR A 299 25.58 -28.16 4.53
C TYR A 299 25.93 -27.29 5.76
N ASP A 300 27.02 -27.61 6.47
CA ASP A 300 27.43 -26.89 7.68
C ASP A 300 28.10 -25.53 7.41
N GLN A 301 28.79 -25.34 6.28
CA GLN A 301 29.46 -24.06 5.99
C GLN A 301 28.47 -22.96 5.56
N VAL A 302 27.34 -23.35 4.97
CA VAL A 302 26.24 -22.45 4.59
C VAL A 302 25.73 -21.73 5.86
N ASN A 303 25.54 -22.44 6.97
CA ASN A 303 25.02 -21.83 8.19
C ASN A 303 25.95 -20.78 8.82
N VAL A 304 27.27 -20.96 8.77
CA VAL A 304 28.25 -20.04 9.38
C VAL A 304 28.29 -18.70 8.66
N VAL A 305 28.11 -18.70 7.33
CA VAL A 305 28.18 -17.50 6.49
C VAL A 305 26.83 -16.78 6.39
N PHE A 306 25.71 -17.51 6.43
CA PHE A 306 24.37 -16.93 6.29
C PHE A 306 23.77 -16.40 7.60
N LEU A 307 24.17 -16.95 8.75
CA LEU A 307 23.67 -16.51 10.06
C LEU A 307 23.89 -14.99 10.31
N PRO A 308 25.07 -14.39 10.02
CA PRO A 308 25.28 -12.96 10.18
C PRO A 308 24.35 -12.09 9.32
N VAL A 309 24.07 -12.48 8.08
CA VAL A 309 23.17 -11.75 7.16
C VAL A 309 21.74 -11.79 7.69
N MET A 310 21.28 -12.97 8.11
CA MET A 310 19.95 -13.14 8.69
C MET A 310 19.80 -12.32 9.98
N VAL A 311 20.78 -12.35 10.88
CA VAL A 311 20.80 -11.55 12.10
C VAL A 311 20.78 -10.06 11.76
N ALA A 312 21.60 -9.62 10.80
CA ALA A 312 21.62 -8.22 10.36
C ALA A 312 20.27 -7.77 9.79
N MET A 313 19.59 -8.60 8.98
CA MET A 313 18.25 -8.28 8.47
C MET A 313 17.19 -8.17 9.58
N ASN A 314 17.26 -9.04 10.58
CA ASN A 314 16.35 -9.01 11.74
C ASN A 314 16.62 -7.82 12.66
N ILE A 315 17.89 -7.46 12.90
CA ILE A 315 18.22 -6.23 13.63
C ILE A 315 17.73 -5.02 12.85
N TYR A 316 17.97 -5.02 11.54
CA TYR A 316 17.57 -3.93 10.67
C TYR A 316 16.05 -3.71 10.69
N ILE A 317 15.23 -4.76 10.58
CA ILE A 317 13.77 -4.58 10.56
C ILE A 317 13.25 -4.00 11.88
N VAL A 318 13.86 -4.39 13.01
CA VAL A 318 13.56 -3.82 14.33
C VAL A 318 13.95 -2.35 14.37
N VAL A 319 15.16 -2.01 13.94
CA VAL A 319 15.67 -0.63 13.91
C VAL A 319 14.80 0.24 13.01
N ILE A 320 14.45 -0.22 11.80
CA ILE A 320 13.69 0.59 10.85
C ILE A 320 12.24 0.79 11.28
N CYS A 321 11.57 -0.25 11.79
CA CYS A 321 10.22 -0.10 12.32
C CYS A 321 10.21 0.88 13.50
N THR A 322 11.24 0.84 14.36
CA THR A 322 11.38 1.75 15.51
C THR A 322 11.67 3.19 15.05
N LEU A 323 12.56 3.38 14.08
CA LEU A 323 12.86 4.70 13.50
C LEU A 323 11.65 5.30 12.78
N VAL A 324 10.90 4.49 12.03
CA VAL A 324 9.65 4.92 11.39
C VAL A 324 8.66 5.35 12.48
N LEU A 325 8.40 4.53 13.50
CA LEU A 325 7.53 4.92 14.59
C LEU A 325 7.97 6.24 15.26
N TRP A 326 9.27 6.42 15.51
CA TRP A 326 9.82 7.62 16.16
C TRP A 326 9.69 8.89 15.31
N VAL A 327 10.11 8.83 14.05
CA VAL A 327 10.11 9.96 13.11
C VAL A 327 8.70 10.41 12.78
N TRP A 328 7.78 9.46 12.59
CA TRP A 328 6.42 9.77 12.18
C TRP A 328 5.55 10.18 13.37
N TYR A 329 5.86 9.69 14.57
CA TYR A 329 5.33 10.24 15.82
C TYR A 329 5.73 11.72 16.01
N SER A 330 6.99 12.06 15.74
CA SER A 330 7.48 13.45 15.78
C SER A 330 6.80 14.36 14.74
N ASN A 331 6.43 13.82 13.58
CA ASN A 331 5.83 14.59 12.48
C ASN A 331 4.28 14.63 12.46
N ARG A 332 3.58 14.02 13.44
CA ARG A 332 2.11 14.01 13.58
C ARG A 332 1.31 13.45 12.37
N ASP A 333 1.90 12.58 11.54
CA ASP A 333 1.18 11.93 10.42
C ASP A 333 0.58 10.58 10.86
N SER A 334 -0.73 10.56 11.10
CA SER A 334 -1.43 9.39 11.66
C SER A 334 -1.42 8.17 10.74
N LYS A 335 -1.33 8.35 9.42
CA LYS A 335 -1.39 7.22 8.47
C LYS A 335 -0.10 6.40 8.46
N LEU A 336 1.04 7.06 8.61
CA LEU A 336 2.36 6.42 8.58
C LEU A 336 2.74 5.80 9.92
N VAL A 337 2.27 6.40 11.03
CA VAL A 337 2.37 5.78 12.36
C VAL A 337 1.63 4.43 12.37
N ASN A 338 0.42 4.37 11.79
CA ASN A 338 -0.32 3.11 11.67
C ASN A 338 0.41 2.05 10.83
N ALA A 339 1.11 2.45 9.77
CA ALA A 339 1.93 1.56 8.96
C ALA A 339 3.06 0.91 9.77
N GLY A 340 3.81 1.73 10.54
CA GLY A 340 4.88 1.25 11.41
C GLY A 340 4.36 0.27 12.47
N TYR A 341 3.23 0.60 13.10
CA TYR A 341 2.60 -0.30 14.07
C TYR A 341 2.18 -1.62 13.42
N PHE A 342 1.56 -1.58 12.24
CA PHE A 342 1.12 -2.76 11.51
C PHE A 342 2.27 -3.73 11.24
N PHE A 343 3.36 -3.25 10.63
CA PHE A 343 4.51 -4.11 10.33
C PHE A 343 5.24 -4.60 11.58
N TRP A 344 5.34 -3.76 12.61
CA TRP A 344 5.95 -4.14 13.88
C TRP A 344 5.14 -5.23 14.59
N THR A 345 3.81 -5.10 14.62
CA THR A 345 2.91 -6.12 15.17
C THR A 345 3.00 -7.43 14.38
N ILE A 346 2.97 -7.38 13.05
CA ILE A 346 3.10 -8.59 12.23
C ILE A 346 4.45 -9.26 12.45
N TYR A 347 5.55 -8.49 12.47
CA TYR A 347 6.89 -9.02 12.73
C TYR A 347 6.94 -9.77 14.08
N LEU A 348 6.40 -9.17 15.14
CA LEU A 348 6.34 -9.85 16.44
C LEU A 348 5.48 -11.11 16.43
N ILE A 349 4.33 -11.10 15.76
CA ILE A 349 3.48 -12.30 15.63
C ILE A 349 4.24 -13.41 14.91
N ILE A 350 4.94 -13.08 13.82
CA ILE A 350 5.72 -14.07 13.07
C ILE A 350 6.86 -14.64 13.92
N LYS A 351 7.61 -13.80 14.64
CA LYS A 351 8.69 -14.26 15.52
C LYS A 351 8.18 -15.06 16.70
N TYR A 352 7.02 -14.67 17.24
CA TYR A 352 6.31 -15.47 18.22
C TYR A 352 5.98 -16.85 17.66
N CYS A 353 5.33 -16.95 16.50
CA CYS A 353 4.99 -18.23 15.87
C CYS A 353 6.23 -19.09 15.56
N GLN A 354 7.35 -18.48 15.13
CA GLN A 354 8.60 -19.20 14.89
C GLN A 354 9.19 -19.79 16.18
N ILE A 355 9.30 -18.99 17.25
CA ILE A 355 9.79 -19.45 18.56
C ILE A 355 8.84 -20.52 19.12
N TRP A 356 7.54 -20.26 18.99
CA TRP A 356 6.48 -21.15 19.43
C TRP A 356 6.56 -22.54 18.78
N TRP A 357 6.81 -22.61 17.47
CA TRP A 357 6.95 -23.88 16.75
C TRP A 357 8.08 -24.75 17.31
N TRP A 358 9.20 -24.14 17.72
CA TRP A 358 10.32 -24.82 18.35
C TRP A 358 10.06 -25.23 19.80
N MET A 359 9.16 -24.54 20.50
CA MET A 359 8.87 -24.73 21.92
C MET A 359 7.53 -25.44 22.18
N MET A 360 6.90 -25.98 21.13
CA MET A 360 5.58 -26.62 21.19
C MET A 360 5.53 -27.81 22.18
N SER A 361 6.69 -28.42 22.48
CA SER A 361 6.81 -29.50 23.47
C SER A 361 6.73 -29.03 24.94
N ALA A 362 6.82 -27.72 25.22
CA ALA A 362 6.85 -27.16 26.58
C ALA A 362 5.56 -26.38 26.92
N SER A 363 4.60 -27.03 27.57
CA SER A 363 3.30 -26.46 27.99
C SER A 363 3.41 -25.22 28.89
N PHE A 364 4.46 -25.11 29.72
CA PHE A 364 4.71 -23.94 30.57
C PHE A 364 4.99 -22.64 29.80
N PHE A 365 5.46 -22.75 28.54
CA PHE A 365 5.76 -21.59 27.71
C PHE A 365 4.49 -20.82 27.32
N PHE A 366 3.37 -21.53 27.12
CA PHE A 366 2.07 -20.92 26.76
C PHE A 366 1.51 -20.02 27.86
N ILE A 367 1.68 -20.41 29.13
CA ILE A 367 1.18 -19.66 30.28
C ILE A 367 2.01 -18.38 30.47
N ALA A 368 3.34 -18.48 30.43
CA ALA A 368 4.23 -17.33 30.59
C ALA A 368 4.03 -16.29 29.47
N TRP A 369 3.87 -16.74 28.22
CA TRP A 369 3.66 -15.85 27.09
C TRP A 369 2.25 -15.28 27.00
N GLY A 370 1.21 -16.03 27.36
CA GLY A 370 -0.16 -15.51 27.46
C GLY A 370 -0.27 -14.35 28.45
N ILE A 371 0.39 -14.47 29.61
CA ILE A 371 0.47 -13.41 30.61
C ILE A 371 1.23 -12.19 30.05
N LEU A 372 2.35 -12.41 29.36
CA LEU A 372 3.14 -11.31 28.81
C LEU A 372 2.39 -10.54 27.71
N PHE A 373 1.62 -11.22 26.85
CA PHE A 373 0.79 -10.56 25.83
C PHE A 373 -0.37 -9.76 26.43
N LEU A 374 -1.01 -10.25 27.49
CA LEU A 374 -2.04 -9.50 28.20
C LEU A 374 -1.47 -8.20 28.79
N ILE A 375 -0.28 -8.28 29.42
CA ILE A 375 0.41 -7.11 29.96
C ILE A 375 0.83 -6.14 28.84
N PHE A 376 1.41 -6.67 27.76
CA PHE A 376 1.89 -5.84 26.65
C PHE A 376 0.73 -5.16 25.90
N GLY A 377 -0.34 -5.92 25.60
CA GLY A 377 -1.55 -5.38 24.97
C GLY A 377 -2.22 -4.31 25.82
N TYR A 378 -2.28 -4.49 27.14
CA TYR A 378 -2.78 -3.47 28.07
C TYR A 378 -1.94 -2.18 28.03
N PHE A 379 -0.60 -2.29 28.05
CA PHE A 379 0.29 -1.13 27.98
C PHE A 379 0.20 -0.39 26.65
N VAL A 380 0.17 -1.10 25.52
CA VAL A 380 0.03 -0.50 24.19
C VAL A 380 -1.31 0.21 24.04
N GLU A 381 -2.41 -0.41 24.46
CA GLU A 381 -3.75 0.18 24.39
C GLU A 381 -3.88 1.40 25.32
N ARG A 382 -3.27 1.35 26.51
CA ARG A 382 -3.22 2.49 27.43
C ARG A 382 -2.46 3.67 26.82
N LYS A 383 -1.25 3.45 26.31
CA LYS A 383 -0.44 4.48 25.62
C LYS A 383 -1.17 5.05 24.41
N ARG A 384 -1.85 4.21 23.62
CA ARG A 384 -2.67 4.63 22.48
C ARG A 384 -3.82 5.54 22.94
N ARG A 385 -4.55 5.15 23.98
CA ARG A 385 -5.66 5.93 24.54
C ARG A 385 -5.19 7.26 25.08
N GLU A 386 -4.14 7.28 25.90
CA GLU A 386 -3.51 8.49 26.41
C GLU A 386 -3.11 9.45 25.28
N THR A 387 -2.53 8.90 24.20
CA THR A 387 -2.16 9.70 23.02
C THR A 387 -3.38 10.30 22.34
N ILE A 388 -4.46 9.53 22.16
CA ILE A 388 -5.72 10.02 21.54
C ILE A 388 -6.44 11.04 22.43
N THR A 389 -6.45 10.87 23.75
CA THR A 389 -7.05 11.83 24.69
C THR A 389 -6.23 13.11 24.80
N ASN A 390 -4.90 13.03 24.81
CA ASN A 390 -4.03 14.22 24.76
C ASN A 390 -4.17 14.97 23.44
N PHE A 391 -4.38 14.25 22.32
CA PHE A 391 -4.78 14.88 21.07
C PHE A 391 -6.09 15.67 21.22
N LYS A 392 -7.12 15.14 21.90
CA LYS A 392 -8.38 15.86 22.14
C LYS A 392 -8.23 17.07 23.08
N PHE A 393 -7.37 16.98 24.09
CA PHE A 393 -7.19 18.05 25.08
C PHE A 393 -6.46 19.26 24.47
N ILE A 394 -5.46 19.03 23.62
CA ILE A 394 -4.73 20.11 22.91
C ILE A 394 -5.63 20.89 21.94
N TRP A 395 -6.68 20.26 21.39
CA TRP A 395 -7.70 20.97 20.59
C TRP A 395 -8.69 21.79 21.43
N GLN A 396 -8.81 21.55 22.74
CA GLN A 396 -9.63 22.39 23.63
C GLN A 396 -8.86 23.60 24.17
N ASP A 397 -7.55 23.49 24.34
CA ASP A 397 -6.72 24.60 24.83
C ASP A 397 -6.19 25.52 23.72
N ALA A 398 -6.27 25.10 22.45
CA ALA A 398 -5.89 25.93 21.30
C ALA A 398 -7.04 26.80 20.73
N ASP A 399 -8.25 26.66 21.29
CA ASP A 399 -9.45 27.46 20.96
C ASP A 399 -9.84 28.41 22.13
N LEU A 400 -8.90 28.70 23.04
CA LEU A 400 -8.92 29.87 23.94
C LEU A 400 -7.92 30.90 23.43
#